data_AF-A0A952D7U3-F1
#
_entry.id   AF-A0A952D7U3-F1
#
_cell.length_a   1.000
_cell.length_b   1.000
_cell.length_c   1.000
_cell.angle_alpha   90.00
_cell.angle_beta   90.00
_cell.angle_gamma   90.00
#
_symmetry.space_group_name_H-M   'P 1'
#
loop_
_entity.id
_entity.type
_entity.pdbx_description
1 polymer ?
#
loop_
_entity_poly.entity_id
_entity_poly.type
_entity_poly.pdbx_seq_one_letter_code
_entity_poly.pdbx_strand_id
1 'polypeptide(L)' 'GVALGQTVLARAVAAAGLAWDASRAHSAVYDAEVTADLFCEIVNRFQPLYESALPLPPPAPGDAGPFEA' A
#
# COMPACT_ATOMS: atom_id res chain seq x y z
N GLY A 1 -5.78 -4.45 12.67
CA GLY A 1 -4.90 -4.82 11.56
C GLY A 1 -3.48 -4.37 11.85
N VAL A 2 -2.46 -5.06 11.31
CA VAL A 2 -1.05 -4.88 11.68
C VAL A 2 -0.51 -3.49 11.32
N ALA A 3 -0.83 -2.96 10.14
CA ALA A 3 -0.23 -1.71 9.66
C ALA A 3 -0.86 -0.44 10.25
N LEU A 4 -2.20 -0.41 10.40
CA LEU A 4 -2.95 0.80 10.75
C LEU A 4 -3.83 0.64 12.00
N GLY A 5 -3.75 -0.49 12.70
CA GLY A 5 -4.64 -0.82 13.83
C GLY A 5 -6.09 -1.14 13.41
N GLN A 6 -6.52 -0.78 12.21
CA GLN A 6 -7.88 -0.98 11.72
C GLN A 6 -8.06 -2.30 10.98
N THR A 7 -9.30 -2.78 10.92
CA THR A 7 -9.72 -3.95 10.09
C THR A 7 -10.91 -3.62 9.18
N VAL A 8 -11.64 -2.54 9.46
CA VAL A 8 -12.71 -2.01 8.60
C VAL A 8 -12.08 -1.10 7.56
N LEU A 9 -12.35 -1.33 6.26
CA LEU A 9 -11.74 -0.59 5.14
C LEU A 9 -11.86 0.92 5.30
N ALA A 10 -13.07 1.46 5.49
CA ALA A 10 -13.29 2.89 5.67
C ALA A 10 -12.45 3.53 6.80
N ARG A 11 -12.26 2.79 7.91
CA ARG A 11 -11.43 3.25 9.03
C ARG A 11 -9.94 3.19 8.70
N ALA A 12 -9.50 2.16 7.97
CA ALA A 12 -8.13 2.02 7.52
C ALA A 12 -7.76 3.13 6.52
N VAL A 13 -8.63 3.42 5.56
CA VAL A 13 -8.50 4.52 4.58
C VAL A 13 -8.36 5.87 5.30
N ALA A 14 -9.26 6.15 6.26
CA ALA A 14 -9.16 7.35 7.08
C ALA A 14 -7.86 7.42 7.90
N ALA A 15 -7.42 6.31 8.51
CA ALA A 15 -6.17 6.23 9.26
C ALA A 15 -4.92 6.37 8.37
N ALA A 16 -5.02 6.03 7.09
CA ALA A 16 -3.98 6.24 6.08
C ALA A 16 -3.97 7.68 5.53
N GLY A 17 -4.96 8.52 5.86
CA GLY A 17 -5.11 9.87 5.32
C GLY A 17 -5.67 9.92 3.89
N LEU A 18 -6.24 8.81 3.41
CA LEU A 18 -6.86 8.70 2.09
C LEU A 18 -8.34 9.12 2.13
N ALA A 19 -8.88 9.52 0.98
CA ALA A 19 -10.28 9.92 0.85
C ALA A 19 -11.22 8.70 0.80
N TRP A 20 -12.37 8.81 1.46
CA TRP A 20 -13.41 7.78 1.46
C TRP A 20 -14.77 8.40 1.11
N ASP A 21 -15.46 7.81 0.15
CA ASP A 21 -16.83 8.15 -0.23
C ASP A 21 -17.78 7.01 0.14
N ALA A 22 -18.53 7.21 1.23
CA ALA A 22 -19.48 6.23 1.73
C ALA A 22 -20.62 5.93 0.74
N SER A 23 -20.94 6.85 -0.18
CA SER A 23 -21.99 6.63 -1.17
C SER A 23 -21.58 5.61 -2.24
N ARG A 24 -20.26 5.42 -2.45
CA ARG A 24 -19.68 4.50 -3.44
C ARG A 24 -19.20 3.17 -2.85
N ALA A 25 -19.18 3.04 -1.52
CA ALA A 25 -18.73 1.90 -0.71
C ALA A 25 -19.50 0.57 -0.89
N HIS A 26 -20.35 0.49 -1.91
CA HIS A 26 -21.09 -0.71 -2.32
C HIS A 26 -20.75 -1.13 -3.76
N SER A 27 -19.86 -0.38 -4.42
CA SER A 27 -19.29 -0.74 -5.71
C SER A 27 -18.00 -1.52 -5.49
N ALA A 28 -17.99 -2.78 -5.95
CA ALA A 28 -16.79 -3.62 -5.88
C ALA A 28 -15.58 -3.00 -6.58
N VAL A 29 -15.82 -2.24 -7.66
CA VAL A 29 -14.75 -1.52 -8.38
C VAL A 29 -14.16 -0.42 -7.48
N TYR A 30 -15.02 0.36 -6.81
CA TYR A 30 -14.54 1.42 -5.92
C TYR A 30 -13.78 0.85 -4.72
N ASP A 31 -14.32 -0.20 -4.10
CA ASP A 31 -13.64 -0.86 -2.98
C ASP A 31 -12.29 -1.45 -3.40
N ALA A 32 -12.18 -1.99 -4.63
CA ALA A 32 -10.93 -2.50 -5.17
C ALA A 32 -9.90 -1.38 -5.45
N GLU A 33 -10.32 -0.27 -6.06
CA GLU A 33 -9.48 0.91 -6.30
C GLU A 33 -8.92 1.45 -4.98
N VAL A 34 -9.79 1.70 -4.00
CA VAL A 34 -9.40 2.21 -2.68
C VAL A 34 -8.52 1.22 -1.93
N THR A 35 -8.78 -0.08 -2.06
CA THR A 35 -7.94 -1.12 -1.44
C THR A 35 -6.56 -1.16 -2.08
N ALA A 36 -6.45 -1.00 -3.40
CA ALA A 36 -5.17 -0.93 -4.09
C ALA A 36 -4.35 0.29 -3.64
N ASP A 37 -4.97 1.46 -3.54
CA ASP A 37 -4.32 2.68 -3.03
C ASP A 37 -3.84 2.48 -1.59
N LEU A 38 -4.69 1.93 -0.73
CA LEU A 38 -4.36 1.62 0.67
C LEU A 38 -3.23 0.60 0.79
N PHE A 39 -3.21 -0.42 -0.07
CA PHE A 39 -2.16 -1.42 -0.11
C PHE A 39 -0.82 -0.81 -0.49
N CYS A 40 -0.78 -0.02 -1.57
CA CYS A 40 0.41 0.69 -2.01
C CYS A 40 0.95 1.60 -0.91
N GLU A 41 0.08 2.36 -0.24
CA GLU A 41 0.47 3.22 0.88
C GLU A 41 1.11 2.43 2.02
N ILE A 42 0.52 1.29 2.43
CA ILE A 42 1.06 0.45 3.49
C ILE A 42 2.43 -0.14 3.10
N VAL A 43 2.55 -0.69 1.89
CA VAL A 43 3.79 -1.32 1.42
C VAL A 43 4.91 -0.29 1.29
N ASN A 44 4.63 0.85 0.67
CA ASN A 44 5.61 1.93 0.49
C ASN A 44 6.07 2.49 1.85
N ARG A 45 5.16 2.59 2.82
CA ARG A 45 5.50 3.02 4.18
C ARG A 45 6.45 2.05 4.90
N PHE A 46 6.39 0.76 4.57
CA PHE A 46 7.30 -0.25 5.12
C PHE A 46 8.62 -0.39 4.36
N GLN A 47 8.78 0.27 3.21
CA GLN A 47 10.01 0.21 2.41
C GLN A 47 11.28 0.49 3.24
N PRO A 48 11.36 1.51 4.11
CA PRO A 48 12.57 1.76 4.90
C PRO A 48 12.90 0.63 5.89
N LEU A 49 11.86 -0.01 6.46
CA LEU A 49 12.05 -1.16 7.36
C LEU A 49 12.56 -2.37 6.58
N TYR A 50 11.97 -2.62 5.41
CA TYR A 50 12.42 -3.69 4.51
C TYR A 50 13.88 -3.48 4.10
N GLU A 51 14.24 -2.28 3.62
CA GLU A 51 15.61 -1.92 3.25
C GLU A 51 16.60 -2.09 4.40
N SER A 52 16.21 -1.71 5.62
CA SER A 52 17.06 -1.88 6.81
C SER A 52 17.30 -3.34 7.21
N ALA A 53 16.38 -4.23 6.82
CA ALA A 53 16.44 -5.66 7.15
C ALA A 53 17.15 -6.48 6.06
N LEU A 54 17.38 -5.90 4.88
CA LEU A 54 18.13 -6.59 3.83
C LEU A 54 19.64 -6.58 4.16
N PRO A 55 20.33 -7.73 4.03
CA PRO A 55 21.78 -7.78 4.21
C PRO A 55 22.55 -7.07 3.07
N LEU A 56 21.88 -6.65 2.01
CA LEU A 56 22.39 -5.83 0.91
C LEU A 56 21.33 -4.78 0.53
N PRO A 57 21.70 -3.51 0.25
CA PRO A 57 20.73 -2.53 -0.22
C PRO A 57 20.08 -3.00 -1.53
N PRO A 58 18.82 -2.60 -1.81
CA PRO A 58 18.16 -2.95 -3.06
C PRO A 58 18.99 -2.44 -4.26
N PRO A 59 18.95 -3.15 -5.40
CA PRO A 59 19.67 -2.73 -6.60
C PRO A 59 19.26 -1.30 -7.00
N ALA A 60 20.21 -0.53 -7.53
CA ALA A 60 19.93 0.84 -7.94
C ALA A 60 18.91 0.84 -9.10
N PRO A 61 18.08 1.89 -9.24
CA PRO A 61 17.19 2.01 -10.39
C PRO A 61 18.04 2.05 -11.67
N GLY A 62 17.95 0.97 -12.46
CA GLY A 62 18.79 0.71 -13.64
C GLY A 62 19.43 -0.68 -13.69
N ASP A 63 19.47 -1.40 -12.56
CA ASP A 63 20.09 -2.72 -12.45
C ASP A 63 19.09 -3.89 -12.64
N ALA A 64 17.83 -3.60 -12.96
CA ALA A 64 16.84 -4.61 -13.26
C ALA A 64 17.25 -5.37 -14.53
N GLY A 65 17.53 -6.66 -14.38
CA GLY A 65 17.85 -7.55 -15.48
C GLY A 65 16.73 -7.61 -16.52
N PRO A 66 16.98 -8.19 -17.70
CA PRO A 66 16.18 -8.04 -18.92
C PRO A 66 14.74 -8.60 -18.88
N PHE A 67 14.22 -8.98 -17.71
CA PHE A 67 12.91 -9.58 -17.53
C PHE A 67 11.90 -8.72 -16.77
N GLU A 68 12.26 -7.49 -16.36
CA GLU A 68 11.34 -6.56 -15.66
C GLU A 68 11.08 -5.25 -16.41
N ALA A 69 10.95 -5.28 -17.74
CA ALA A 69 10.44 -4.18 -18.56
C ALA A 69 9.19 -4.58 -19.33
#